data_AF-A0A8S8XFR9-F1
#
_entry.id   AF-A0A8S8XFR9-F1
#
_cell.length_a   1.000
_cell.length_b   1.000
_cell.length_c   1.000
_cell.angle_alpha   90.00
_cell.angle_beta   90.00
_cell.angle_gamma   90.00
#
_symmetry.space_group_name_H-M   'P 1'
#
loop_
_entity.id
_entity.type
_entity.pdbx_description
1 polymer ?
#
loop_
_entity_poly.entity_id
_entity_poly.type
_entity_poly.pdbx_seq_one_letter_code
_entity_poly.pdbx_strand_id
1 'polypeptide(L)' 'MVESYRATIEWVGPAKLGTILLSAASRPGCSANLIETEEEVKLVVIVEDSSIQSLRDAVDDLMIALADIEENHQ' A
#
# COMPACT_ATOMS: atom_id res chain seq x y z
N MET A 1 11.79 21.85 11.55
CA MET A 1 11.50 20.55 10.92
C MET A 1 10.29 20.02 11.64
N VAL A 2 9.15 19.87 10.95
CA VAL A 2 7.99 19.21 11.55
C VAL A 2 8.31 17.71 11.59
N GLU A 3 8.00 17.06 12.69
CA GLU A 3 8.18 15.61 12.84
C GLU A 3 7.29 14.89 11.82
N SER A 4 7.84 13.87 11.15
CA SER A 4 7.12 13.08 10.15
C SER A 4 7.48 11.61 10.31
N TYR A 5 6.47 10.77 10.46
CA TYR A 5 6.56 9.32 10.47
C TYR A 5 6.23 8.78 9.08
N ARG A 6 6.92 7.71 8.67
CA ARG A 6 6.73 7.06 7.37
C ARG A 6 6.71 5.55 7.51
N ALA A 7 5.75 4.91 6.86
CA ALA A 7 5.72 3.47 6.60
C ALA A 7 5.84 3.19 5.10
N THR A 8 6.52 2.10 4.75
CA THR A 8 6.58 1.62 3.35
C THR A 8 6.12 0.17 3.33
N ILE A 9 5.11 -0.12 2.51
CA ILE A 9 4.62 -1.47 2.24
C ILE A 9 5.06 -1.82 0.83
N GLU A 10 5.67 -2.99 0.67
CA GLU A 10 6.06 -3.53 -0.63
C GLU A 10 5.40 -4.88 -0.87
N TRP A 11 4.89 -5.09 -2.08
CA TRP A 11 4.30 -6.34 -2.52
C TRP A 11 4.80 -6.67 -3.93
N VAL A 12 4.97 -7.96 -4.22
CA VAL A 12 5.39 -8.46 -5.54
C VAL A 12 4.48 -9.61 -5.95
N GLY A 13 4.04 -9.61 -7.20
CA GLY A 13 3.26 -10.71 -7.74
C GLY A 13 2.63 -10.41 -9.11
N PRO A 14 1.53 -11.10 -9.46
CA PRO A 14 0.92 -10.97 -10.78
C PRO A 14 0.36 -9.58 -11.06
N ALA A 15 0.54 -9.08 -12.30
CA ALA A 15 0.07 -7.76 -12.74
C ALA A 15 -1.41 -7.50 -12.45
N LYS A 16 -2.25 -8.54 -12.62
CA LYS A 16 -3.70 -8.46 -12.36
C LYS A 16 -3.99 -8.12 -10.90
N LEU A 17 -3.39 -8.84 -9.96
CA LEU A 17 -3.59 -8.61 -8.53
C LEU A 17 -2.94 -7.28 -8.10
N GLY A 18 -1.74 -6.98 -8.61
CA GLY A 18 -1.06 -5.71 -8.34
C GLY A 18 -1.87 -4.48 -8.74
N THR A 19 -2.57 -4.52 -9.88
CA THR A 19 -3.46 -3.42 -10.32
C THR A 19 -4.64 -3.20 -9.37
N ILE A 20 -5.20 -4.29 -8.82
CA ILE A 20 -6.31 -4.23 -7.87
C ILE A 20 -5.82 -3.68 -6.52
N LEU A 21 -4.68 -4.17 -6.03
CA LEU A 21 -4.04 -3.67 -4.81
C LEU A 21 -3.62 -2.19 -4.94
N LEU A 22 -3.10 -1.77 -6.09
CA LEU A 22 -2.79 -0.36 -6.39
C LEU A 22 -4.03 0.53 -6.26
N SER A 23 -5.16 0.07 -6.79
CA SER A 23 -6.43 0.80 -6.74
C SER A 23 -6.90 0.98 -5.29
N ALA A 24 -6.73 -0.05 -4.45
CA ALA A 24 -7.06 0.01 -3.02
C ALA A 24 -6.07 0.85 -2.19
N ALA A 25 -4.81 0.91 -2.60
CA ALA A 25 -3.77 1.72 -1.97
C ALA A 25 -3.83 3.21 -2.36
N SER A 26 -4.61 3.55 -3.40
CA SER A 26 -4.83 4.94 -3.87
C SER A 26 -5.85 5.68 -3.00
N ARG A 27 -5.53 5.80 -1.69
CA ARG A 27 -6.35 6.46 -0.66
C ARG A 27 -5.67 7.72 -0.11
N PRO A 28 -6.41 8.68 0.48
CA PRO A 28 -5.80 9.86 1.10
C PRO A 28 -4.71 9.48 2.11
N GLY A 29 -3.57 10.18 2.08
CA GLY A 29 -2.43 9.90 2.95
C GLY A 29 -1.53 8.75 2.48
N CYS A 30 -1.85 8.09 1.37
CA CYS A 30 -1.01 7.07 0.74
C CYS A 30 -0.50 7.54 -0.63
N SER A 31 0.78 7.28 -0.90
CA SER A 31 1.37 7.35 -2.23
C SER A 31 1.68 5.94 -2.70
N ALA A 32 0.98 5.47 -3.72
CA ALA A 32 1.15 4.12 -4.25
C ALA A 32 1.69 4.15 -5.69
N ASN A 33 2.59 3.23 -6.00
CA ASN A 33 3.14 3.07 -7.34
C ASN A 33 3.29 1.59 -7.70
N LEU A 34 3.05 1.27 -8.97
CA LEU A 34 3.26 -0.07 -9.53
C LEU A 34 4.45 0.00 -10.48
N ILE A 35 5.43 -0.88 -10.28
CA ILE A 35 6.63 -0.99 -11.09
C ILE A 35 6.57 -2.33 -11.81
N GLU A 36 6.46 -2.30 -13.14
CA GLU A 36 6.52 -3.51 -13.96
C GLU A 36 7.97 -4.01 -14.06
N THR A 37 8.17 -5.30 -13.80
CA THR A 37 9.42 -6.03 -14.06
C THR A 37 9.16 -7.08 -15.16
N GLU A 38 10.19 -7.83 -15.57
CA GLU A 38 10.10 -8.74 -16.73
C GLU A 38 9.01 -9.83 -16.59
N GLU A 39 8.70 -10.26 -15.36
CA GLU A 39 7.75 -11.35 -15.09
C GLU A 39 6.65 -10.99 -14.08
N GLU A 40 6.85 -9.96 -13.26
CA GLU A 40 5.97 -9.61 -12.14
C GLU A 40 5.79 -8.10 -12.02
N VAL A 41 4.91 -7.67 -11.13
CA VAL A 41 4.79 -6.25 -10.77
C VAL A 41 5.13 -6.07 -9.29
N LYS A 42 5.85 -4.99 -8.99
CA LYS A 42 6.13 -4.55 -7.63
C LYS A 42 5.22 -3.38 -7.28
N LEU A 43 4.36 -3.55 -6.28
CA LEU A 43 3.62 -2.47 -5.65
C LEU A 43 4.44 -1.87 -4.51
N VAL A 44 4.56 -0.55 -4.48
CA VAL A 44 5.16 0.20 -3.36
C VAL A 44 4.13 1.22 -2.87
N VAL A 45 3.76 1.13 -1.59
CA VAL A 45 2.86 2.08 -0.93
C VAL A 45 3.61 2.78 0.19
N ILE A 46 3.59 4.11 0.17
CA ILE A 46 4.21 4.98 1.16
C ILE A 46 3.07 5.68 1.92
N VAL A 47 3.08 5.55 3.24
CA VAL A 47 2.15 6.25 4.15
C VAL A 47 2.96 7.21 5.00
N GLU A 48 2.58 8.48 5.04
CA GLU A 48 3.28 9.52 5.79
C GLU A 48 2.30 10.32 6.64
N ASP A 49 2.64 10.54 7.92
CA ASP A 49 1.86 11.36 8.84
C ASP A 49 2.76 12.06 9.87
N SER A 50 2.29 13.16 10.44
CA SER A 50 2.95 13.86 11.55
C SER A 50 2.76 13.19 12.92
N SER A 51 1.82 12.26 13.04
CA SER A 51 1.47 11.55 14.26
C SER A 51 1.66 10.04 14.07
N ILE A 52 2.38 9.40 14.99
CA ILE A 52 2.57 7.94 14.97
C ILE A 52 1.25 7.18 15.13
N GLN A 53 0.30 7.72 15.90
CA GLN A 53 -1.02 7.12 16.05
C GLN A 53 -1.79 7.16 14.74
N SER A 54 -1.79 8.31 14.05
CA SER A 54 -2.44 8.46 12.75
C SER A 54 -1.79 7.58 11.68
N LEU A 55 -0.46 7.47 11.68
CA LEU A 55 0.25 6.55 10.79
C LEU A 55 -0.18 5.10 11.05
N ARG A 56 -0.27 4.70 12.33
CA ARG A 56 -0.69 3.35 12.71
C ARG A 56 -2.10 3.06 12.21
N ASP A 57 -3.03 3.98 12.42
CA ASP A 57 -4.43 3.82 11.99
C ASP A 57 -4.52 3.70 10.46
N ALA A 58 -3.81 4.57 9.73
CA ALA A 58 -3.77 4.53 8.26
C ALA A 58 -3.14 3.25 7.71
N VAL A 59 -2.10 2.73 8.35
CA VAL A 59 -1.46 1.46 7.97
C VAL A 59 -2.39 0.28 8.27
N ASP A 60 -3.06 0.26 9.42
CA ASP A 60 -4.00 -0.81 9.79
C ASP A 60 -5.17 -0.89 8.79
N ASP A 61 -5.81 0.24 8.50
CA ASP A 61 -6.87 0.35 7.50
C ASP A 61 -6.39 -0.08 6.10
N LEU A 62 -5.14 0.22 5.75
CA LEU A 62 -4.53 -0.23 4.50
C LEU A 62 -4.37 -1.76 4.49
N MET A 63 -3.78 -2.34 5.54
CA MET A 63 -3.54 -3.77 5.63
C MET A 63 -4.83 -4.58 5.62
N ILE A 64 -5.88 -4.13 6.29
CA ILE A 64 -7.21 -4.77 6.26
C ILE A 64 -7.74 -4.83 4.82
N ALA A 65 -7.73 -3.69 4.11
CA ALA A 65 -8.23 -3.64 2.74
C ALA A 65 -7.40 -4.47 1.75
N LEU A 66 -6.08 -4.54 1.93
CA LEU A 66 -5.22 -5.40 1.10
C LEU A 66 -5.49 -6.88 1.39
N ALA A 67 -5.64 -7.25 2.66
CA ALA A 67 -5.97 -8.63 3.06
C ALA A 67 -7.32 -9.09 2.49
N ASP A 68 -8.36 -8.24 2.58
CA ASP A 68 -9.67 -8.53 1.98
C ASP A 68 -9.57 -8.79 0.47
N ILE A 69 -8.70 -8.05 -0.24
CA ILE A 69 -8.49 -8.26 -1.67
C ILE A 69 -7.76 -9.57 -1.93
N GLU A 70 -6.71 -9.86 -1.18
CA GLU A 70 -5.95 -11.11 -1.33
C GLU A 70 -6.85 -12.32 -1.10
N GLU A 71 -7.64 -12.35 -0.01
CA GLU A 71 -8.56 -13.46 0.31
C GLU A 71 -9.63 -13.68 -0.77
N ASN A 72 -10.14 -12.61 -1.39
CA ASN A 72 -11.16 -12.69 -2.44
C ASN A 72 -10.58 -13.02 -3.84
N HIS A 73 -9.26 -13.04 -4.00
CA HIS A 73 -8.57 -13.31 -5.26
C HIS A 73 -7.65 -14.54 -5.23
N GLN A 74 -7.71 -15.35 -4.16
CA GLN A 74 -7.17 -16.71 -4.11
C GLN A 74 -8.05 -17.69 -4.89
#